data_AF-A0A2X3E9S3-F1
#
_entry.id   AF-A0A2X3E9S3-F1
#
_cell.length_a   1.000
_cell.length_b   1.000
_cell.length_c   1.000
_cell.angle_alpha   90.00
_cell.angle_beta   90.00
_cell.angle_gamma   90.00
#
_symmetry.space_group_name_H-M   'P 1'
#
loop_
_entity.id
_entity.type
_entity.pdbx_description
1 polymer ?
#
loop_
_entity_poly.entity_id
_entity_poly.type
_entity_poly.pdbx_seq_one_letter_code
_entity_poly.pdbx_strand_id
1 'polypeptide(L)'
;MGTMLEEAQPMVSAESVSHQSYRRLLAQAREYVLENSAEPLTVLDLCQQLYVSRRTLQNAFHAILGIGPNAWLKRIRLNAVRRELISPWSERETVKEAAMQWGFWHLGQFATDYQQLFAEKPSMTLHHRLRQWV
;
A
#
# COMPACT_ATOMS: atom_id res chain seq x y z
N MET A 1 -39.57 45.35 -13.11
CA MET A 1 -38.86 44.93 -14.34
C MET A 1 -37.37 44.91 -14.02
N GLY A 2 -36.73 43.74 -13.99
CA GLY A 2 -35.26 43.63 -13.97
C GLY A 2 -34.64 42.77 -12.86
N THR A 3 -34.70 41.45 -13.06
CA THR A 3 -33.68 40.43 -12.68
C THR A 3 -33.30 40.24 -11.20
N MET A 4 -34.07 39.38 -10.54
CA MET A 4 -33.51 38.22 -9.80
C MET A 4 -32.69 37.36 -10.76
N LEU A 5 -31.43 37.08 -10.40
CA LEU A 5 -30.65 35.86 -10.69
C LEU A 5 -29.51 35.87 -9.63
N GLU A 6 -29.82 35.57 -8.38
CA GLU A 6 -29.60 34.24 -7.77
C GLU A 6 -28.18 33.71 -8.00
N GLU A 7 -27.29 34.05 -7.07
CA GLU A 7 -25.95 33.48 -6.95
C GLU A 7 -26.07 31.98 -6.66
N ALA A 8 -25.85 31.14 -7.67
CA ALA A 8 -25.70 29.71 -7.48
C ALA A 8 -24.39 29.42 -6.72
N GLN A 9 -24.47 29.35 -5.39
CA GLN A 9 -23.41 28.75 -4.58
C GLN A 9 -23.21 27.29 -5.02
N PRO A 10 -21.97 26.79 -5.21
CA PRO A 10 -21.77 25.40 -5.53
C PRO A 10 -22.17 24.55 -4.32
N MET A 11 -23.26 23.79 -4.43
CA MET A 11 -23.66 22.77 -3.46
C MET A 11 -22.59 21.68 -3.44
N VAL A 12 -21.69 21.74 -2.46
CA VAL A 12 -20.74 20.67 -2.19
C VAL A 12 -21.54 19.49 -1.59
N SER A 13 -21.91 18.51 -2.42
CA SER A 13 -22.69 17.33 -2.02
C SER A 13 -21.96 16.54 -0.92
N ALA A 14 -22.66 15.96 0.04
CA ALA A 14 -22.07 15.16 1.13
C ALA A 14 -21.14 14.01 0.64
N GLU A 15 -21.42 13.48 -0.56
CA GLU A 15 -20.56 12.53 -1.25
C GLU A 15 -19.20 13.13 -1.64
N SER A 16 -19.17 14.37 -2.12
CA SER A 16 -17.94 15.08 -2.50
C SER A 16 -17.09 15.44 -1.28
N VAL A 17 -17.71 15.80 -0.15
CA VAL A 17 -17.01 16.08 1.13
C VAL A 17 -16.40 14.80 1.70
N SER A 18 -17.14 13.69 1.66
CA SER A 18 -16.67 12.38 2.11
C SER A 18 -15.52 11.87 1.25
N HIS A 19 -15.60 12.08 -0.07
CA HIS A 19 -14.53 11.71 -1.01
C HIS A 19 -13.26 12.54 -0.79
N GLN A 20 -13.35 13.85 -0.54
CA GLN A 20 -12.19 14.68 -0.18
C GLN A 20 -11.55 14.23 1.14
N SER A 21 -12.37 13.92 2.14
CA SER A 21 -11.91 13.44 3.45
C SER A 21 -11.18 12.09 3.32
N TYR A 22 -11.69 11.17 2.50
CA TYR A 22 -11.03 9.90 2.21
C TYR A 22 -9.71 10.07 1.46
N ARG A 23 -9.61 11.01 0.51
CA ARG A 23 -8.34 11.31 -0.16
C ARG A 23 -7.29 11.84 0.83
N ARG A 24 -7.69 12.70 1.75
CA ARG A 24 -6.80 13.20 2.82
C ARG A 24 -6.34 12.06 3.73
N LEU A 25 -7.27 11.21 4.16
CA LEU A 25 -6.96 10.05 5.01
C LEU A 25 -5.95 9.11 4.33
N LEU A 26 -6.09 8.84 3.03
CA LEU A 26 -5.15 8.01 2.29
C LEU A 26 -3.80 8.68 2.06
N ALA A 27 -3.76 10.01 1.90
CA ALA A 27 -2.50 10.75 1.83
C ALA A 27 -1.72 10.61 3.14
N GLN A 28 -2.40 10.76 4.29
CA GLN A 28 -1.80 10.57 5.60
C GLN A 28 -1.36 9.11 5.83
N ALA A 29 -2.16 8.13 5.42
CA ALA A 29 -1.79 6.72 5.48
C ALA A 29 -0.50 6.44 4.68
N ARG A 30 -0.39 7.03 3.49
CA ARG A 30 0.80 6.90 2.63
C ARG A 30 2.02 7.54 3.29
N GLU A 31 1.88 8.75 3.81
CA GLU A 31 2.97 9.47 4.50
C GLU A 31 3.50 8.66 5.67
N TYR A 32 2.59 8.17 6.53
CA TYR A 32 2.98 7.33 7.66
C TYR A 32 3.71 6.04 7.26
N VAL A 33 3.29 5.38 6.18
CA VAL A 33 4.00 4.21 5.65
C VAL A 33 5.41 4.55 5.14
N LEU A 34 5.58 5.72 4.52
CA LEU A 34 6.89 6.15 4.02
C LEU A 34 7.84 6.47 5.18
N GLU A 35 7.34 7.10 6.23
CA GLU A 35 8.11 7.42 7.44
C GLU A 35 8.51 6.16 8.23
N ASN A 36 7.66 5.12 8.23
CA ASN A 36 7.87 3.89 9.00
C ASN A 36 8.21 2.70 8.10
N SER A 37 9.06 2.94 7.10
CA SER A 37 9.38 1.95 6.09
C SER A 37 10.27 0.80 6.58
N ALA A 38 10.88 0.90 7.77
CA ALA A 38 11.78 -0.13 8.30
C ALA A 38 11.06 -1.41 8.77
N GLU A 39 9.80 -1.31 9.19
CA GLU A 39 9.04 -2.41 9.77
C GLU A 39 7.67 -2.60 9.08
N PRO A 40 7.17 -3.85 9.00
CA PRO A 40 5.91 -4.14 8.31
C PRO A 40 4.67 -3.67 9.10
N LEU A 41 4.19 -2.47 8.82
CA LEU A 41 2.96 -1.90 9.40
C LEU A 41 1.71 -2.76 9.19
N THR A 42 0.85 -2.79 10.19
CA THR A 42 -0.45 -3.47 10.20
C THR A 42 -1.61 -2.48 9.96
N VAL A 43 -2.79 -3.03 9.68
CA VAL A 43 -4.02 -2.21 9.59
C VAL A 43 -4.35 -1.55 10.94
N LEU A 44 -3.99 -2.18 12.06
CA LEU A 44 -4.23 -1.62 13.38
C LEU A 44 -3.37 -0.38 13.61
N ASP A 45 -2.10 -0.42 13.21
CA ASP A 45 -1.18 0.72 13.32
C ASP A 45 -1.71 1.91 12.51
N LEU A 46 -2.22 1.67 11.30
CA LEU A 46 -2.88 2.71 10.51
C LEU A 46 -4.12 3.28 11.20
N CYS A 47 -4.96 2.44 11.82
CA CYS A 47 -6.15 2.92 12.54
C CYS A 47 -5.76 3.80 13.72
N GLN A 48 -4.74 3.39 14.48
CA GLN A 48 -4.24 4.10 15.66
C GLN A 48 -3.62 5.43 15.27
N GLN A 49 -2.73 5.44 14.27
CA GLN A 49 -2.06 6.66 13.82
C GLN A 49 -3.04 7.68 13.23
N LEU A 50 -4.04 7.21 12.48
CA LEU A 50 -4.97 8.08 11.77
C LEU A 50 -6.22 8.41 12.60
N TYR A 51 -6.33 7.88 13.81
CA TYR A 51 -7.48 8.06 14.72
C TYR A 51 -8.83 7.70 14.07
N VAL A 52 -8.87 6.61 13.30
CA VAL A 52 -10.09 6.14 12.62
C VAL A 52 -10.41 4.70 12.96
N SER A 53 -11.70 4.37 12.89
CA SER A 53 -12.13 2.97 12.97
C SER A 53 -11.64 2.17 11.75
N ARG A 54 -11.50 0.85 11.94
CA ARG A 54 -11.20 -0.08 10.85
C ARG A 54 -12.22 0.01 9.70
N ARG A 55 -13.50 0.23 10.02
CA ARG A 55 -14.57 0.38 9.04
C ARG A 55 -14.38 1.65 8.20
N THR A 56 -14.06 2.77 8.83
CA THR A 56 -13.77 4.04 8.13
C THR A 56 -12.58 3.87 7.20
N LEU A 57 -11.50 3.27 7.70
CA LEU A 57 -10.30 2.99 6.90
C LEU A 57 -10.63 2.09 5.70
N GLN A 58 -11.36 0.99 5.92
CA GLN A 58 -11.79 0.09 4.84
C GLN A 58 -12.59 0.83 3.76
N ASN A 59 -13.58 1.64 4.17
CA ASN A 59 -14.43 2.39 3.24
C ASN A 59 -13.61 3.39 2.43
N ALA A 60 -12.70 4.14 3.06
CA ALA A 60 -11.85 5.10 2.37
C ALA A 60 -10.96 4.42 1.33
N PHE A 61 -10.34 3.30 1.70
CA PHE A 61 -9.49 2.51 0.82
C PHE A 61 -10.25 1.96 -0.40
N HIS A 62 -11.45 1.40 -0.18
CA HIS A 62 -12.29 0.93 -1.28
C HIS A 62 -12.78 2.07 -2.17
N ALA A 63 -13.22 3.19 -1.58
CA ALA A 63 -13.76 4.32 -2.33
C ALA A 63 -12.70 4.98 -3.24
N ILE A 64 -11.45 5.06 -2.79
CA ILE A 64 -10.39 5.80 -3.51
C ILE A 64 -9.49 4.87 -4.34
N LEU A 65 -9.14 3.68 -3.85
CA LEU A 65 -8.19 2.77 -4.51
C LEU A 65 -8.85 1.49 -5.07
N GLY A 66 -10.13 1.26 -4.79
CA GLY A 66 -10.83 0.03 -5.19
C GLY A 66 -10.38 -1.23 -4.46
N ILE A 67 -9.48 -1.12 -3.47
CA ILE A 67 -8.92 -2.25 -2.71
C ILE A 67 -8.94 -1.94 -1.21
N GLY A 68 -8.95 -2.97 -0.37
CA GLY A 68 -8.87 -2.81 1.08
C GLY A 68 -7.45 -2.51 1.60
N PRO A 69 -7.33 -2.01 2.85
CA PRO A 69 -6.05 -1.64 3.45
C PRO A 69 -5.08 -2.83 3.59
N ASN A 70 -5.57 -4.04 3.88
CA ASN A 70 -4.73 -5.23 3.90
C ASN A 70 -4.11 -5.54 2.53
N ALA A 71 -4.89 -5.43 1.45
CA ALA A 71 -4.41 -5.67 0.09
C ALA A 71 -3.38 -4.60 -0.32
N TRP A 72 -3.61 -3.35 0.07
CA TRP A 72 -2.67 -2.26 -0.15
C TRP A 72 -1.36 -2.45 0.62
N LEU A 73 -1.41 -2.75 1.93
CA LEU A 73 -0.22 -3.06 2.74
C LEU A 73 0.53 -4.28 2.21
N LYS A 74 -0.19 -5.33 1.77
CA LYS A 74 0.43 -6.48 1.11
C LYS A 74 1.22 -6.06 -0.14
N ARG A 75 0.65 -5.21 -1.00
CA ARG A 75 1.35 -4.69 -2.19
C ARG A 75 2.61 -3.90 -1.81
N ILE A 76 2.55 -3.08 -0.76
CA ILE A 76 3.73 -2.35 -0.26
C ILE A 76 4.82 -3.34 0.15
N ARG A 77 4.47 -4.34 0.97
CA ARG A 77 5.41 -5.37 1.45
C ARG A 77 6.00 -6.18 0.29
N LEU A 78 5.20 -6.57 -0.70
CA LEU A 78 5.68 -7.26 -1.91
C LEU A 78 6.69 -6.41 -2.70
N ASN A 79 6.41 -5.11 -2.85
CA ASN A 79 7.36 -4.18 -3.48
C ASN A 79 8.64 -4.03 -2.68
N ALA A 80 8.55 -4.03 -1.35
CA ALA A 80 9.71 -3.97 -0.49
C ALA A 80 10.59 -5.21 -0.60
N VAL A 81 9.98 -6.41 -0.59
CA VAL A 81 10.69 -7.66 -0.89
C VAL A 81 11.36 -7.61 -2.26
N ARG A 82 10.67 -7.10 -3.30
CA ARG A 82 11.29 -6.96 -4.62
C ARG A 82 12.52 -6.07 -4.60
N ARG A 83 12.49 -4.93 -3.89
CA ARG A 83 13.65 -4.04 -3.74
C ARG A 83 14.83 -4.75 -3.07
N GLU A 84 14.57 -5.55 -2.04
CA GLU A 84 15.61 -6.39 -1.41
C GLU A 84 16.22 -7.37 -2.41
N LEU A 85 15.37 -8.11 -3.15
CA LEU A 85 15.83 -9.17 -4.04
C LEU A 85 16.60 -8.67 -5.27
N ILE A 86 16.37 -7.42 -5.72
CA ILE A 86 17.11 -6.81 -6.83
C ILE A 86 18.33 -6.02 -6.37
N SER A 87 18.39 -5.61 -5.10
CA SER A 87 19.48 -4.76 -4.61
C SER A 87 20.76 -5.56 -4.41
N PRO A 88 21.88 -5.19 -5.07
CA PRO A 88 23.16 -5.87 -4.89
C PRO A 88 23.76 -5.64 -3.50
N TRP A 89 23.30 -4.60 -2.80
CA TRP A 89 23.73 -4.24 -1.45
C TRP A 89 22.88 -4.88 -0.35
N SER A 90 21.83 -5.63 -0.72
CA SER A 90 20.99 -6.30 0.28
C SER A 90 21.75 -7.46 0.93
N GLU A 91 21.80 -7.45 2.26
CA GLU A 91 22.29 -8.54 3.10
C GLU A 91 21.38 -9.79 3.07
N ARG A 92 20.24 -9.73 2.38
CA ARG A 92 19.32 -10.86 2.25
C ARG A 92 19.75 -11.70 1.05
N GLU A 93 20.31 -12.88 1.35
CA GLU A 93 20.82 -13.79 0.34
C GLU A 93 19.74 -14.75 -0.17
N THR A 94 18.67 -14.95 0.61
CA THR A 94 17.59 -15.88 0.25
C THR A 94 16.23 -15.20 0.10
N VAL A 95 15.36 -15.80 -0.73
CA VAL A 95 13.95 -15.40 -0.85
C VAL A 95 13.23 -15.49 0.50
N LYS A 96 13.56 -16.51 1.30
CA LYS A 96 12.95 -16.74 2.62
C LYS A 96 13.24 -15.59 3.58
N GLU A 97 14.50 -15.18 3.70
CA GLU A 97 14.90 -14.09 4.60
C GLU A 97 14.23 -12.77 4.20
N ALA A 98 14.27 -12.44 2.90
CA ALA A 98 13.61 -11.24 2.40
C ALA A 98 12.09 -11.28 2.67
N ALA A 99 11.42 -12.40 2.42
CA ALA A 99 9.99 -12.55 2.67
C ALA A 99 9.64 -12.41 4.18
N MET A 100 10.39 -13.08 5.05
CA MET A 100 10.16 -13.05 6.50
C MET A 100 10.37 -11.66 7.10
N GLN A 101 11.40 -10.92 6.66
CA GLN A 101 11.65 -9.53 7.09
C GLN A 101 10.43 -8.63 6.87
N TRP A 102 9.70 -8.84 5.78
CA TRP A 102 8.51 -8.06 5.44
C TRP A 102 7.19 -8.69 5.90
N GLY A 103 7.26 -9.67 6.81
CA GLY A 103 6.11 -10.26 7.49
C GLY A 103 5.37 -11.34 6.69
N PHE A 104 6.02 -11.99 5.72
CA PHE A 104 5.46 -13.13 5.01
C PHE A 104 5.92 -14.47 5.63
N TRP A 105 5.04 -15.08 6.42
CA TRP A 105 5.30 -16.36 7.09
C TRP A 105 4.89 -17.59 6.26
N HIS A 106 3.99 -17.42 5.29
CA HIS A 106 3.52 -18.48 4.40
C HIS A 106 4.17 -18.36 3.01
N LEU A 107 5.35 -18.97 2.83
CA LEU A 107 6.19 -18.77 1.64
C LEU A 107 5.51 -19.18 0.33
N GLY A 108 4.68 -20.22 0.32
CA GLY A 108 3.93 -20.64 -0.86
C GLY A 108 2.93 -19.58 -1.32
N GLN A 109 2.11 -19.06 -0.40
CA GLN A 109 1.14 -17.99 -0.73
C GLN A 109 1.87 -16.70 -1.12
N PHE A 110 2.95 -16.36 -0.42
CA PHE A 110 3.80 -15.23 -0.78
C PHE A 110 4.33 -15.34 -2.22
N ALA A 111 4.86 -16.50 -2.63
CA ALA A 111 5.39 -16.69 -3.97
C ALA A 111 4.30 -16.52 -5.04
N THR A 112 3.08 -17.02 -4.77
CA THR A 112 1.92 -16.83 -5.64
C THR A 112 1.53 -15.36 -5.75
N ASP A 113 1.39 -14.66 -4.62
CA ASP A 113 1.01 -13.25 -4.58
C ASP A 113 2.09 -12.37 -5.26
N TYR A 114 3.37 -12.69 -5.07
CA TYR A 114 4.49 -12.04 -5.72
C TYR A 114 4.42 -12.22 -7.24
N GLN A 115 4.26 -13.47 -7.71
CA GLN A 115 4.16 -13.77 -9.13
C GLN A 115 2.96 -13.10 -9.80
N GLN A 116 1.81 -13.03 -9.11
CA GLN A 116 0.63 -12.33 -9.61
C GLN A 116 0.88 -10.83 -9.78
N LEU A 117 1.59 -10.19 -8.84
CA LEU A 117 1.86 -8.76 -8.89
C LEU A 117 2.95 -8.39 -9.91
N PHE A 118 3.93 -9.28 -10.10
CA PHE A 118 5.17 -8.97 -10.79
C PHE A 118 5.43 -9.77 -12.07
N ALA A 119 4.54 -10.71 -12.41
CA ALA A 119 4.68 -11.66 -13.51
C ALA A 119 6.01 -12.48 -13.48
N GLU A 120 6.65 -12.57 -12.32
CA GLU A 120 7.96 -13.19 -12.13
C GLU A 120 8.00 -13.86 -10.75
N LYS A 121 8.68 -15.00 -10.61
CA LYS A 121 8.85 -15.64 -9.30
C LYS A 121 9.95 -14.93 -8.49
N PRO A 122 9.83 -14.84 -7.15
CA PRO A 122 10.85 -14.19 -6.34
C PRO A 122 12.24 -14.87 -6.45
N SER A 123 12.28 -16.18 -6.67
CA SER A 123 13.53 -16.90 -6.93
C SER A 123 14.18 -16.51 -8.26
N MET A 124 13.40 -16.19 -9.29
CA MET A 124 13.92 -15.71 -10.57
C MET A 124 14.50 -14.31 -10.41
N THR A 125 13.79 -13.42 -9.70
CA THR A 125 14.28 -12.07 -9.41
C THR A 125 15.62 -12.11 -8.67
N LEU A 126 15.74 -12.95 -7.64
CA LEU A 126 17.00 -13.14 -6.91
C LEU A 126 18.11 -13.71 -7.81
N HIS A 127 17.79 -14.72 -8.62
CA HIS A 127 18.74 -15.34 -9.54
C HIS A 127 19.28 -14.36 -10.59
N HIS A 128 18.43 -13.46 -11.09
CA HIS A 128 18.84 -12.39 -12.00
C HIS A 128 19.84 -11.44 -11.33
N ARG A 129 19.60 -11.06 -10.07
CA ARG A 129 20.57 -10.29 -9.28
C ARG A 129 21.90 -11.05 -9.21
N LEU A 130 21.90 -12.31 -8.79
CA LEU A 130 23.15 -13.05 -8.61
C LEU A 130 23.95 -13.23 -9.91
N ARG A 131 23.29 -13.35 -11.06
CA ARG A 131 23.97 -13.46 -12.36
C ARG A 131 24.59 -12.16 -12.89
N GLN A 132 24.05 -11.01 -12.49
CA GLN A 132 24.58 -9.71 -12.94
C GLN A 132 25.87 -9.31 -12.21
N TRP A 133 26.24 -10.08 -11.18
CA TRP A 133 27.35 -9.78 -10.27
C TRP A 133 28.38 -10.91 -10.17
N VAL A 134 28.33 -11.85 -11.12
CA VAL A 134 29.38 -12.85 -11.41
C VAL A 134 30.08 -12.43 -12.69
#